data_AF-G4FQ63-F1
#
_entry.id   AF-G4FQ63-F1
#
_cell.length_a   1.000
_cell.length_b   1.000
_cell.length_c   1.000
_cell.angle_alpha   90.00
_cell.angle_beta   90.00
_cell.angle_gamma   90.00
#
_symmetry.space_group_name_H-M   'P 1'
#
loop_
_entity.id
_entity.type
_entity.pdbx_description
1 polymer ?
#
loop_
_entity_poly.entity_id
_entity_poly.type
_entity_poly.pdbx_seq_one_letter_code
_entity_poly.pdbx_strand_id
1 'polypeptide(L)'
;MTFLFHRWVDGVRAAALASVFTFLGAGSVSAVERLKFDLPLLDVSVSLNLKGAGTAAELIEANPDLQELDRAGDGSVSRLLAQFLTAPLPQRTSSVLEQSVGHPLLEQALLAASELVKVEGLPPDTSGQMLSDSLQAAYRAGEPHLLGMLRRVPGESLSIDFQALAFYSKRLRANQDDARALVQQGTAMAPAPTSLAESGSEGWSRAEIRFAVAHRSEPLEITMLTPKGTSNGKLVVISHGLWDEPDSFEGWGRLLAANGYTVLLPDHPGSDAKQQKQLLDGASPPPSSEELRFRPLDVSALLDGVQAGNLLSGQQIAIDDVAVVGHSWGATAALQLSGLQTTSRKLKMRCQDPRDPDRNLSWVLQCSWLSGADQGSLADPRVKAAVVVSPPMRLLFDESSGPSLQAKVLLVSGTKDWVVPSDPEAVVPLQGGKPLANGHRLVLASGGSHFNLWAPADQKEAPILGPMILAWINEQLAVPSSHTFSGGGWGNASVPLVDVTGQL
;
A
#
# COMPACT_ATOMS: atom_id res chain seq x y z
N MET A 1 -24.76 -66.29 -34.19
CA MET A 1 -23.57 -67.11 -34.45
C MET A 1 -22.45 -66.59 -33.54
N THR A 2 -22.36 -67.09 -32.30
CA THR A 2 -21.41 -68.15 -31.86
C THR A 2 -19.95 -67.69 -31.97
N PHE A 3 -19.08 -67.60 -30.95
CA PHE A 3 -18.97 -68.01 -29.54
C PHE A 3 -17.90 -67.06 -28.93
N LEU A 4 -18.09 -66.33 -27.83
CA LEU A 4 -17.96 -66.73 -26.41
C LEU A 4 -16.64 -67.44 -26.02
N PHE A 5 -15.87 -66.75 -25.17
CA PHE A 5 -15.24 -67.26 -23.93
C PHE A 5 -14.27 -68.45 -24.00
N HIS A 6 -13.01 -68.20 -23.58
CA HIS A 6 -12.26 -68.92 -22.54
C HIS A 6 -11.14 -67.97 -22.05
N ARG A 7 -11.32 -67.21 -20.96
CA ARG A 7 -10.87 -67.50 -19.57
C ARG A 7 -9.46 -68.11 -19.52
N TRP A 8 -8.47 -67.33 -19.07
CA TRP A 8 -8.01 -67.27 -17.66
C TRP A 8 -7.41 -68.61 -17.20
N VAL A 9 -6.07 -68.72 -17.26
CA VAL A 9 -5.09 -69.23 -16.27
C VAL A 9 -3.75 -69.04 -17.01
N ASP A 10 -3.00 -67.97 -16.79
CA ASP A 10 -1.90 -67.98 -15.83
C ASP A 10 -1.72 -66.59 -15.22
N GLY A 11 -2.23 -66.45 -14.01
CA GLY A 11 -1.88 -65.35 -13.13
C GLY A 11 -0.54 -65.60 -12.43
N VAL A 12 0.05 -64.48 -12.02
CA VAL A 12 0.88 -64.37 -10.81
C VAL A 12 2.30 -64.94 -10.92
N ARG A 13 3.14 -64.46 -11.86
CA ARG A 13 4.63 -64.42 -11.70
C ARG A 13 5.33 -63.27 -12.45
N ALA A 14 4.69 -62.12 -12.63
CA ALA A 14 5.33 -60.94 -13.22
C ALA A 14 4.97 -59.63 -12.48
N ALA A 15 4.83 -59.70 -11.15
CA ALA A 15 4.54 -58.56 -10.27
C ALA A 15 5.57 -58.40 -9.14
N ALA A 16 6.80 -58.85 -9.36
CA ALA A 16 7.91 -58.66 -8.42
C ALA A 16 9.20 -58.49 -9.22
N LEU A 17 9.45 -57.28 -9.72
CA LEU A 17 10.75 -56.69 -10.13
C LEU A 17 10.50 -55.47 -11.03
N ALA A 18 9.82 -54.46 -10.51
CA ALA A 18 9.77 -53.10 -11.10
C ALA A 18 9.55 -52.05 -9.99
N SER A 19 10.22 -52.24 -8.86
CA SER A 19 10.15 -51.35 -7.70
C SER A 19 11.53 -51.15 -7.09
N VAL A 20 12.52 -50.85 -7.94
CA VAL A 20 13.80 -50.28 -7.53
C VAL A 20 14.23 -49.36 -8.68
N PHE A 21 14.69 -48.15 -8.35
CA PHE A 21 15.20 -47.09 -9.22
C PHE A 21 14.23 -45.99 -9.67
N THR A 22 13.84 -45.16 -8.69
CA THR A 22 13.94 -43.69 -8.80
C THR A 22 14.14 -43.07 -7.42
N PHE A 23 15.28 -43.36 -6.80
CA PHE A 23 15.91 -42.48 -5.82
C PHE A 23 17.28 -42.11 -6.41
N LEU A 24 17.27 -41.24 -7.41
CA LEU A 24 18.47 -40.56 -7.87
C LEU A 24 18.54 -39.22 -7.15
N GLY A 25 19.41 -39.18 -6.14
CA GLY A 25 20.03 -38.00 -5.55
C GLY A 25 19.18 -36.75 -5.43
N ALA A 26 18.38 -36.64 -4.36
CA ALA A 26 18.28 -35.34 -3.70
C ALA A 26 19.69 -35.07 -3.14
N GLY A 27 20.54 -34.38 -3.93
CA GLY A 27 21.75 -33.79 -3.38
C GLY A 27 21.33 -33.00 -2.15
N SER A 28 21.97 -33.25 -1.01
CA SER A 28 21.83 -32.38 0.16
C SER A 28 22.12 -30.96 -0.32
N VAL A 29 21.08 -30.16 -0.49
CA VAL A 29 21.23 -28.75 -0.88
C VAL A 29 22.04 -28.13 0.26
N SER A 30 23.30 -27.77 -0.02
CA SER A 30 24.12 -27.09 0.97
C SER A 30 23.41 -25.81 1.37
N ALA A 31 23.50 -25.43 2.63
CA ALA A 31 23.07 -24.11 3.03
C ALA A 31 24.06 -23.06 2.51
N VAL A 32 23.60 -21.83 2.33
CA VAL A 32 24.39 -20.72 1.80
C VAL A 32 25.67 -20.55 2.63
N GLU A 33 26.81 -20.75 1.96
CA GLU A 33 28.14 -20.58 2.58
C GLU A 33 28.78 -19.23 2.23
N ARG A 34 28.24 -18.51 1.23
CA ARG A 34 28.77 -17.23 0.74
C ARG A 34 27.68 -16.17 0.53
N LEU A 35 27.94 -14.95 0.96
CA LEU A 35 27.15 -13.76 0.65
C LEU A 35 27.94 -12.86 -0.30
N LYS A 36 27.45 -12.65 -1.52
CA LYS A 36 28.09 -11.82 -2.54
C LYS A 36 27.36 -10.49 -2.65
N PHE A 37 28.15 -9.44 -2.80
CA PHE A 37 27.68 -8.09 -3.10
C PHE A 37 28.25 -7.69 -4.45
N ASP A 38 27.38 -7.59 -5.44
CA ASP A 38 27.80 -7.24 -6.79
C ASP A 38 27.75 -5.71 -6.95
N LEU A 39 28.90 -5.11 -7.26
CA LEU A 39 29.09 -3.68 -7.52
C LEU A 39 29.64 -3.48 -8.94
N PRO A 40 28.89 -3.78 -10.01
CA PRO A 40 29.46 -3.85 -11.35
C PRO A 40 29.80 -2.47 -11.95
N LEU A 41 29.40 -1.36 -11.31
CA LEU A 41 29.90 -0.01 -11.65
C LEU A 41 31.37 0.20 -11.26
N LEU A 42 31.84 -0.55 -10.26
CA LEU A 42 33.23 -0.53 -9.79
C LEU A 42 34.03 -1.72 -10.33
N ASP A 43 33.38 -2.63 -11.07
CA ASP A 43 33.92 -3.94 -11.46
C ASP A 43 34.43 -4.74 -10.25
N VAL A 44 33.75 -4.60 -9.11
CA VAL A 44 34.07 -5.25 -7.84
C VAL A 44 32.92 -6.17 -7.44
N SER A 45 33.24 -7.38 -7.00
CA SER A 45 32.32 -8.24 -6.25
C SER A 45 32.96 -8.54 -4.89
N VAL A 46 32.25 -8.22 -3.81
CA VAL A 46 32.69 -8.51 -2.45
C VAL A 46 32.01 -9.80 -2.01
N SER A 47 32.79 -10.80 -1.62
CA SER A 47 32.26 -12.09 -1.16
C SER A 47 32.60 -12.31 0.30
N LEU A 48 31.58 -12.48 1.14
CA LEU A 48 31.71 -12.86 2.54
C LEU A 48 31.51 -14.36 2.70
N ASN A 49 32.46 -15.04 3.33
CA ASN A 49 32.34 -16.42 3.77
C ASN A 49 31.52 -16.46 5.07
N LEU A 50 30.40 -17.17 5.05
CA LEU A 50 29.50 -17.36 6.20
C LEU A 50 29.74 -18.70 6.92
N LYS A 51 30.58 -19.57 6.36
CA LYS A 51 30.76 -20.93 6.86
C LYS A 51 31.38 -20.92 8.25
N GLY A 52 30.66 -21.50 9.21
CA GLY A 52 31.13 -21.64 10.60
C GLY A 52 31.11 -20.36 11.43
N ALA A 53 30.68 -19.22 10.89
CA ALA A 53 30.58 -17.96 11.63
C ALA A 53 29.20 -17.83 12.32
N GLY A 54 29.16 -17.97 13.64
CA GLY A 54 27.97 -17.72 14.47
C GLY A 54 27.92 -16.28 15.01
N THR A 55 29.07 -15.63 15.13
CA THR A 55 29.21 -14.27 15.69
C THR A 55 29.83 -13.29 14.69
N ALA A 56 29.69 -11.99 14.96
CA ALA A 56 30.35 -10.95 14.17
C ALA A 56 31.89 -11.07 14.19
N ALA A 57 32.46 -11.50 15.32
CA ALA A 57 33.90 -11.71 15.47
C ALA A 57 34.39 -12.88 14.59
N GLU A 58 33.70 -14.02 14.63
CA GLU A 58 34.01 -15.17 13.77
C GLU A 58 33.80 -14.85 12.29
N LEU A 59 32.81 -14.01 11.96
CA LEU A 59 32.59 -13.55 10.59
C LEU A 59 33.75 -12.67 10.11
N ILE A 60 34.27 -11.78 10.95
CA ILE A 60 35.48 -10.99 10.63
C ILE A 60 36.70 -11.90 10.49
N GLU A 61 36.90 -12.85 11.40
CA GLU A 61 38.02 -13.79 11.33
C GLU A 61 38.01 -14.62 10.03
N ALA A 62 36.82 -15.06 9.59
CA ALA A 62 36.65 -15.80 8.35
C ALA A 62 36.87 -14.99 7.06
N ASN A 63 37.00 -13.66 7.14
CA ASN A 63 37.04 -12.75 5.99
C ASN A 63 38.17 -11.72 6.11
N PRO A 64 39.35 -11.96 5.49
CA PRO A 64 40.53 -11.10 5.61
C PRO A 64 40.29 -9.62 5.29
N ASP A 65 39.50 -9.32 4.25
CA ASP A 65 39.16 -7.96 3.84
C ASP A 65 38.37 -7.21 4.93
N LEU A 66 37.49 -7.92 5.66
CA LEU A 66 36.78 -7.36 6.80
C LEU A 66 37.70 -7.09 7.98
N GLN A 67 38.74 -7.92 8.20
CA GLN A 67 39.73 -7.67 9.26
C GLN A 67 40.51 -6.38 9.00
N GLU A 68 40.93 -6.16 7.76
CA GLU A 68 41.65 -4.94 7.39
C GLU A 68 40.75 -3.71 7.55
N LEU A 69 39.50 -3.80 7.05
CA LEU A 69 38.53 -2.71 7.18
C LEU A 69 38.15 -2.42 8.63
N ASP A 70 37.99 -3.45 9.47
CA ASP A 70 37.68 -3.29 10.89
C ASP A 70 38.85 -2.68 11.66
N ARG A 71 40.10 -3.07 11.36
CA ARG A 71 41.30 -2.44 11.92
C ARG A 71 41.43 -0.98 11.51
N ALA A 72 41.21 -0.68 10.22
CA ALA A 72 41.27 0.69 9.70
C ALA A 72 40.15 1.58 10.27
N GLY A 73 38.99 0.99 10.52
CA GLY A 73 37.80 1.66 11.06
C GLY A 73 37.67 1.60 12.59
N ASP A 74 38.71 1.21 13.33
CA ASP A 74 38.72 1.11 14.80
C ASP A 74 37.50 0.34 15.37
N GLY A 75 37.29 -0.88 14.87
CA GLY A 75 36.22 -1.77 15.33
C GLY A 75 34.82 -1.37 14.87
N SER A 76 34.68 -0.41 13.96
CA SER A 76 33.37 0.05 13.47
C SER A 76 32.64 -1.01 12.64
N VAL A 77 33.37 -1.82 11.86
CA VAL A 77 32.80 -2.90 11.03
C VAL A 77 32.22 -3.99 11.92
N SER A 78 32.96 -4.41 12.95
CA SER A 78 32.51 -5.38 13.95
C SER A 78 31.24 -4.94 14.65
N ARG A 79 31.18 -3.67 15.08
CA ARG A 79 29.97 -3.11 15.69
C ARG A 79 28.79 -3.08 14.72
N LEU A 80 29.02 -2.74 13.46
CA LEU A 80 27.98 -2.74 12.43
C LEU A 80 27.44 -4.16 12.18
N LEU A 81 28.32 -5.14 11.96
CA LEU A 81 27.94 -6.54 11.77
C LEU A 81 27.21 -7.09 12.99
N ALA A 82 27.64 -6.73 14.20
CA ALA A 82 26.98 -7.13 15.43
C ALA A 82 25.55 -6.59 15.53
N GLN A 83 25.32 -5.34 15.09
CA GLN A 83 24.02 -4.69 15.11
C GLN A 83 23.05 -5.22 14.05
N PHE A 84 23.55 -5.56 12.85
CA PHE A 84 22.68 -5.92 11.73
C PHE A 84 22.57 -7.42 11.47
N LEU A 85 23.65 -8.19 11.67
CA LEU A 85 23.68 -9.61 11.33
C LEU A 85 23.51 -10.54 12.53
N THR A 86 23.95 -10.14 13.73
CA THR A 86 23.91 -10.99 14.92
C THR A 86 23.07 -10.43 16.07
N ALA A 87 22.39 -9.29 15.87
CA ALA A 87 21.41 -8.81 16.84
C ALA A 87 20.23 -9.80 16.92
N PRO A 88 19.76 -10.16 18.13
CA PRO A 88 18.69 -11.13 18.28
C PRO A 88 17.38 -10.58 17.71
N LEU A 89 16.76 -11.37 16.84
CA LEU A 89 15.43 -11.12 16.31
C LEU A 89 14.38 -11.37 17.42
N PRO A 90 13.35 -10.51 17.53
CA PRO A 90 12.24 -10.72 18.46
C PRO A 90 11.63 -12.11 18.28
N GLN A 91 11.24 -12.80 19.36
CA GLN A 91 10.65 -14.16 19.27
C GLN A 91 9.40 -14.24 18.36
N ARG A 92 8.73 -13.11 18.12
CA ARG A 92 7.54 -13.02 17.26
C ARG A 92 7.86 -12.97 15.77
N THR A 93 9.12 -12.77 15.37
CA THR A 93 9.48 -12.66 13.94
C THR A 93 9.22 -13.95 13.18
N SER A 94 9.38 -15.12 13.81
CA SER A 94 9.01 -16.40 13.19
C SER A 94 7.51 -16.52 12.94
N SER A 95 6.67 -16.16 13.92
CA SER A 95 5.21 -16.22 13.75
C SER A 95 4.71 -15.22 12.70
N VAL A 96 5.33 -14.04 12.58
CA VAL A 96 5.02 -13.08 11.51
C VAL A 96 5.22 -13.71 10.12
N LEU A 97 6.38 -14.35 9.89
CA LEU A 97 6.65 -15.01 8.61
C LEU A 97 5.71 -16.20 8.39
N GLU A 98 5.52 -17.06 9.39
CA GLU A 98 4.61 -18.21 9.31
C GLU A 98 3.18 -17.82 8.92
N GLN A 99 2.63 -16.75 9.51
CA GLN A 99 1.30 -16.24 9.18
C GLN A 99 1.23 -15.58 7.80
N SER A 100 2.37 -15.22 7.22
CA SER A 100 2.45 -14.51 5.94
C SER A 100 2.79 -15.42 4.75
N VAL A 101 3.26 -16.65 4.98
CA VAL A 101 3.61 -17.60 3.90
C VAL A 101 2.42 -17.82 2.97
N GLY A 102 2.67 -17.69 1.66
CA GLY A 102 1.66 -17.82 0.60
C GLY A 102 0.64 -16.68 0.56
N HIS A 103 0.79 -15.65 1.40
CA HIS A 103 -0.10 -14.50 1.38
C HIS A 103 0.24 -13.59 0.18
N PRO A 104 -0.72 -13.20 -0.68
CA PRO A 104 -0.45 -12.44 -1.90
C PRO A 104 0.37 -11.15 -1.68
N LEU A 105 0.16 -10.45 -0.57
CA LEU A 105 0.94 -9.27 -0.20
C LEU A 105 2.43 -9.60 0.02
N LEU A 106 2.74 -10.69 0.74
CA LEU A 106 4.11 -11.14 0.94
C LEU A 106 4.70 -11.60 -0.40
N GLU A 107 3.93 -12.35 -1.20
CA GLU A 107 4.41 -12.85 -2.49
C GLU A 107 4.85 -11.72 -3.42
N GLN A 108 4.09 -10.63 -3.47
CA GLN A 108 4.44 -9.47 -4.28
C GLN A 108 5.64 -8.69 -3.73
N ALA A 109 5.80 -8.64 -2.40
CA ALA A 109 6.99 -8.07 -1.78
C ALA A 109 8.24 -8.90 -2.09
N LEU A 110 8.15 -10.23 -2.03
CA LEU A 110 9.25 -11.14 -2.34
C LEU A 110 9.58 -11.16 -3.83
N LEU A 111 8.58 -11.07 -4.71
CA LEU A 111 8.80 -10.90 -6.14
C LEU A 111 9.56 -9.60 -6.45
N ALA A 112 9.25 -8.50 -5.76
CA ALA A 112 10.01 -7.26 -5.89
C ALA A 112 11.43 -7.41 -5.35
N ALA A 113 11.61 -8.11 -4.23
CA ALA A 113 12.92 -8.36 -3.63
C ALA A 113 13.79 -9.31 -4.46
N SER A 114 13.20 -10.25 -5.22
CA SER A 114 13.96 -11.25 -5.99
C SER A 114 14.78 -10.66 -7.14
N GLU A 115 14.49 -9.43 -7.55
CA GLU A 115 15.34 -8.71 -8.50
C GLU A 115 16.60 -8.13 -7.84
N LEU A 116 16.56 -7.85 -6.54
CA LEU A 116 17.69 -7.38 -5.75
C LEU A 116 18.50 -8.54 -5.16
N VAL A 117 17.82 -9.61 -4.74
CA VAL A 117 18.40 -10.72 -3.99
C VAL A 117 18.22 -12.01 -4.77
N LYS A 118 19.32 -12.71 -5.06
CA LYS A 118 19.31 -14.00 -5.76
C LYS A 118 19.97 -15.07 -4.91
N VAL A 119 19.41 -16.26 -4.94
CA VAL A 119 20.00 -17.45 -4.35
C VAL A 119 20.53 -18.32 -5.49
N GLU A 120 21.84 -18.46 -5.60
CA GLU A 120 22.47 -19.24 -6.67
C GLU A 120 22.07 -20.72 -6.57
N GLY A 121 21.62 -21.27 -7.70
CA GLY A 121 21.21 -22.66 -7.82
C GLY A 121 19.73 -22.94 -7.52
N LEU A 122 18.95 -21.92 -7.13
CA LEU A 122 17.51 -22.06 -6.86
C LEU A 122 16.67 -21.03 -7.63
N PRO A 123 15.44 -21.39 -8.04
CA PRO A 123 14.49 -20.39 -8.49
C PRO A 123 14.11 -19.43 -7.34
N PRO A 124 13.69 -18.19 -7.63
CA PRO A 124 13.16 -17.30 -6.62
C PRO A 124 11.97 -17.94 -5.88
N ASP A 125 12.05 -18.01 -4.56
CA ASP A 125 10.89 -18.38 -3.74
C ASP A 125 10.07 -17.13 -3.41
N THR A 126 8.96 -16.97 -4.12
CA THR A 126 8.01 -15.89 -3.84
C THR A 126 7.00 -16.27 -2.75
N SER A 127 6.89 -17.54 -2.34
CA SER A 127 5.91 -17.95 -1.33
C SER A 127 6.31 -17.53 0.09
N GLY A 128 7.62 -17.34 0.32
CA GLY A 128 8.20 -17.05 1.64
C GLY A 128 8.48 -18.29 2.49
N GLN A 129 8.19 -19.49 1.98
CA GLN A 129 8.44 -20.75 2.69
C GLN A 129 9.92 -20.92 3.03
N MET A 130 10.82 -20.63 2.08
CA MET A 130 12.27 -20.69 2.27
C MET A 130 12.73 -19.77 3.41
N LEU A 131 12.22 -18.54 3.46
CA LEU A 131 12.56 -17.59 4.51
C LEU A 131 12.05 -18.05 5.87
N SER A 132 10.80 -18.53 5.91
CA SER A 132 10.17 -19.05 7.13
C SER A 132 10.93 -20.26 7.68
N ASP A 133 11.23 -21.26 6.83
CA ASP A 133 11.96 -22.47 7.21
C ASP A 133 13.39 -22.15 7.71
N SER A 134 14.09 -21.25 7.01
CA SER A 134 15.43 -20.82 7.36
C SER A 134 15.45 -20.10 8.71
N LEU A 135 14.46 -19.22 8.94
CA LEU A 135 14.33 -18.49 10.20
C LEU A 135 14.00 -19.44 11.36
N GLN A 136 13.01 -20.32 11.21
CA GLN A 136 12.68 -21.32 12.23
C GLN A 136 13.88 -22.21 12.57
N ALA A 137 14.63 -22.65 11.57
CA ALA A 137 15.82 -23.46 11.78
C ALA A 137 16.91 -22.67 12.54
N ALA A 138 16.98 -21.34 12.37
CA ALA A 138 17.88 -20.47 13.12
C ALA A 138 17.47 -20.37 14.61
N TYR A 139 16.17 -20.20 14.89
CA TYR A 139 15.63 -20.26 16.26
C TYR A 139 15.92 -21.62 16.93
N ARG A 140 15.67 -22.73 16.23
CA ARG A 140 15.91 -24.09 16.76
C ARG A 140 17.38 -24.34 17.13
N ALA A 141 18.30 -23.65 16.49
CA ALA A 141 19.73 -23.78 16.73
C ALA A 141 20.30 -22.77 17.73
N GLY A 142 19.46 -21.91 18.33
CA GLY A 142 19.92 -20.88 19.26
C GLY A 142 20.63 -19.70 18.59
N GLU A 143 20.47 -19.54 17.27
CA GLU A 143 21.03 -18.44 16.47
C GLU A 143 19.89 -17.56 15.89
N PRO A 144 18.98 -16.97 16.71
CA PRO A 144 17.81 -16.23 16.22
C PRO A 144 18.21 -14.84 15.72
N HIS A 145 19.03 -14.77 14.67
CA HIS A 145 19.51 -13.52 14.07
C HIS A 145 19.72 -13.70 12.57
N LEU A 146 19.91 -12.60 11.85
CA LEU A 146 19.98 -12.61 10.38
C LEU A 146 21.09 -13.53 9.84
N LEU A 147 22.29 -13.53 10.44
CA LEU A 147 23.38 -14.44 10.06
C LEU A 147 23.00 -15.92 10.25
N GLY A 148 22.33 -16.26 11.36
CA GLY A 148 21.84 -17.62 11.62
C GLY A 148 20.80 -18.04 10.58
N MET A 149 19.89 -17.14 10.21
CA MET A 149 18.92 -17.38 9.14
C MET A 149 19.61 -17.56 7.77
N LEU A 150 20.50 -16.65 7.38
CA LEU A 150 21.20 -16.68 6.09
C LEU A 150 21.99 -17.99 5.91
N ARG A 151 22.67 -18.47 6.96
CA ARG A 151 23.40 -19.75 6.98
C ARG A 151 22.52 -20.99 6.86
N ARG A 152 21.20 -20.84 6.81
CA ARG A 152 20.21 -21.91 6.67
C ARG A 152 19.36 -21.79 5.42
N VAL A 153 19.52 -20.70 4.67
CA VAL A 153 18.95 -20.58 3.33
C VAL A 153 19.56 -21.67 2.46
N PRO A 154 18.77 -22.50 1.76
CA PRO A 154 19.29 -23.49 0.84
C PRO A 154 19.95 -22.80 -0.36
N GLY A 155 21.10 -23.27 -0.84
CA GLY A 155 21.79 -22.71 -2.01
C GLY A 155 23.31 -22.63 -1.84
N GLU A 156 24.04 -22.37 -2.93
CA GLU A 156 25.50 -22.25 -2.87
C GLU A 156 25.95 -20.89 -2.34
N SER A 157 25.31 -19.82 -2.84
CA SER A 157 25.57 -18.45 -2.39
C SER A 157 24.31 -17.58 -2.53
N LEU A 158 24.24 -16.50 -1.76
CA LEU A 158 23.24 -15.45 -1.90
C LEU A 158 23.94 -14.21 -2.48
N SER A 159 23.43 -13.63 -3.55
CA SER A 159 23.95 -12.39 -4.12
C SER A 159 22.96 -11.24 -3.98
N ILE A 160 23.50 -10.05 -3.71
CA ILE A 160 22.76 -8.78 -3.68
C ILE A 160 23.25 -7.91 -4.83
N ASP A 161 22.34 -7.62 -5.76
CA ASP A 161 22.59 -6.78 -6.93
C ASP A 161 22.31 -5.31 -6.58
N PHE A 162 23.37 -4.55 -6.28
CA PHE A 162 23.23 -3.12 -5.99
C PHE A 162 23.02 -2.27 -7.24
N GLN A 163 23.26 -2.80 -8.44
CA GLN A 163 22.96 -2.11 -9.70
C GLN A 163 21.47 -2.00 -9.96
N ALA A 164 20.70 -2.98 -9.51
CA ALA A 164 19.25 -2.92 -9.55
C ALA A 164 18.70 -1.69 -8.78
N LEU A 165 19.39 -1.16 -7.76
CA LEU A 165 19.01 0.11 -7.11
C LEU A 165 19.09 1.30 -8.06
N ALA A 166 20.13 1.37 -8.91
CA ALA A 166 20.25 2.42 -9.92
C ALA A 166 19.14 2.30 -10.98
N PHE A 167 18.76 1.08 -11.36
CA PHE A 167 17.61 0.85 -12.21
C PHE A 167 16.29 1.34 -11.57
N TYR A 168 16.04 1.00 -10.31
CA TYR A 168 14.82 1.41 -9.61
C TYR A 168 14.73 2.89 -9.35
N SER A 169 15.84 3.55 -9.01
CA SER A 169 15.86 5.01 -8.88
C SER A 169 15.56 5.72 -10.22
N LYS A 170 16.08 5.21 -11.34
CA LYS A 170 15.74 5.70 -12.68
C LYS A 170 14.28 5.47 -13.01
N ARG A 171 13.74 4.27 -12.71
CA ARG A 171 12.32 3.95 -12.93
C ARG A 171 11.40 4.85 -12.10
N LEU A 172 11.70 5.03 -10.81
CA LEU A 172 10.93 5.92 -9.95
C LEU A 172 10.95 7.36 -10.48
N ARG A 173 12.11 7.83 -10.94
CA ARG A 173 12.22 9.16 -11.55
C ARG A 173 11.37 9.28 -12.81
N ALA A 174 11.43 8.29 -13.69
CA ALA A 174 10.59 8.23 -14.89
C ALA A 174 9.09 8.24 -14.54
N ASN A 175 8.68 7.58 -13.45
CA ASN A 175 7.31 7.58 -12.94
C ASN A 175 6.87 8.93 -12.31
N GLN A 176 7.71 9.96 -12.35
CA GLN A 176 7.45 11.29 -11.79
C GLN A 176 7.82 12.43 -12.74
N ASP A 177 8.39 12.14 -13.91
CA ASP A 177 8.96 13.15 -14.80
C ASP A 177 7.86 13.98 -15.49
N ASP A 178 6.75 13.35 -15.91
CA ASP A 178 5.64 14.05 -16.58
C ASP A 178 4.90 14.97 -15.60
N ALA A 179 4.58 14.49 -14.39
CA ALA A 179 4.00 15.32 -13.34
C ALA A 179 4.88 16.52 -12.97
N ARG A 180 6.21 16.33 -12.92
CA ARG A 180 7.14 17.45 -12.67
C ARG A 180 7.10 18.45 -13.83
N ALA A 181 7.04 17.98 -15.07
CA ALA A 181 6.93 18.85 -16.24
C ALA A 181 5.60 19.63 -16.24
N LEU A 182 4.48 18.97 -15.94
CA LEU A 182 3.16 19.60 -15.82
C LEU A 182 3.12 20.68 -14.72
N VAL A 183 3.75 20.42 -13.57
CA VAL A 183 3.88 21.42 -12.50
C VAL A 183 4.76 22.61 -12.91
N GLN A 184 5.82 22.38 -13.67
CA GLN A 184 6.70 23.45 -14.17
C GLN A 184 6.01 24.34 -15.23
N GLN A 185 5.12 23.77 -16.02
CA GLN A 185 4.36 24.48 -17.06
C GLN A 185 3.09 25.13 -16.51
N GLY A 186 2.51 24.54 -15.46
CA GLY A 186 1.30 25.02 -14.81
C GLY A 186 1.53 26.22 -13.89
N THR A 187 0.43 26.89 -13.54
CA THR A 187 0.43 27.99 -12.57
C THR A 187 -0.07 27.46 -11.23
N ALA A 188 0.72 27.64 -10.17
CA ALA A 188 0.29 27.29 -8.82
C ALA A 188 -0.90 28.16 -8.39
N MET A 189 -1.88 27.54 -7.76
CA MET A 189 -3.03 28.23 -7.23
C MET A 189 -2.62 29.16 -6.09
N ALA A 190 -3.23 30.35 -6.05
CA ALA A 190 -3.00 31.31 -4.97
C ALA A 190 -3.29 30.66 -3.60
N PRO A 191 -2.43 30.88 -2.58
CA PRO A 191 -2.66 30.35 -1.24
C PRO A 191 -4.00 30.78 -0.66
N ALA A 192 -4.61 29.90 0.12
CA ALA A 192 -5.80 30.24 0.88
C ALA A 192 -5.52 31.33 1.93
N PRO A 193 -6.51 32.17 2.26
CA PRO A 193 -6.39 33.09 3.39
C PRO A 193 -6.03 32.33 4.67
N THR A 194 -5.08 32.85 5.45
CA THR A 194 -4.64 32.22 6.71
C THR A 194 -5.80 31.95 7.66
N SER A 195 -6.77 32.87 7.74
CA SER A 195 -7.98 32.70 8.56
C SER A 195 -8.82 31.48 8.16
N LEU A 196 -8.84 31.11 6.88
CA LEU A 196 -9.52 29.90 6.42
C LEU A 196 -8.67 28.66 6.69
N ALA A 197 -7.38 28.71 6.37
CA ALA A 197 -6.46 27.58 6.54
C ALA A 197 -6.37 27.13 8.02
N GLU A 198 -6.43 28.08 8.95
CA GLU A 198 -6.34 27.84 10.40
C GLU A 198 -7.71 27.67 11.08
N SER A 199 -8.81 27.78 10.33
CA SER A 199 -10.18 27.71 10.89
C SER A 199 -10.49 26.38 11.58
N GLY A 200 -9.78 25.30 11.24
CA GLY A 200 -9.92 23.98 11.88
C GLY A 200 -9.36 23.87 13.31
N SER A 201 -8.78 24.94 13.86
CA SER A 201 -8.27 24.94 15.25
C SER A 201 -9.38 24.90 16.31
N GLU A 202 -10.58 25.37 15.98
CA GLU A 202 -11.74 25.40 16.87
C GLU A 202 -13.07 25.25 16.10
N GLY A 203 -14.22 25.44 16.76
CA GLY A 203 -15.53 25.43 16.09
C GLY A 203 -16.15 24.05 15.85
N TRP A 204 -15.55 22.98 16.36
CA TRP A 204 -16.04 21.61 16.24
C TRP A 204 -16.03 20.86 17.59
N SER A 205 -16.75 19.74 17.63
CA SER A 205 -16.76 18.75 18.72
C SER A 205 -16.35 17.39 18.17
N ARG A 206 -15.61 16.60 18.95
CA ARG A 206 -15.17 15.23 18.61
C ARG A 206 -15.85 14.21 19.52
N ALA A 207 -16.27 13.10 18.94
CA ALA A 207 -16.80 11.95 19.66
C ALA A 207 -16.30 10.66 19.00
N GLU A 208 -16.10 9.61 19.79
CA GLU A 208 -15.94 8.25 19.27
C GLU A 208 -17.28 7.54 19.36
N ILE A 209 -17.70 6.93 18.25
CA ILE A 209 -18.92 6.14 18.20
C ILE A 209 -18.64 4.76 17.63
N ARG A 210 -19.54 3.81 17.94
CA ARG A 210 -19.45 2.45 17.43
C ARG A 210 -20.72 2.12 16.66
N PHE A 211 -20.57 1.52 15.48
CA PHE A 211 -21.71 1.16 14.64
C PHE A 211 -21.58 -0.27 14.12
N ALA A 212 -22.56 -1.12 14.44
CA ALA A 212 -22.57 -2.51 14.01
C ALA A 212 -22.95 -2.60 12.52
N VAL A 213 -22.19 -3.37 11.75
CA VAL A 213 -22.42 -3.61 10.32
C VAL A 213 -22.39 -5.11 10.04
N ALA A 214 -23.11 -5.55 9.01
CA ALA A 214 -23.35 -6.97 8.78
C ALA A 214 -22.10 -7.75 8.29
N HIS A 215 -21.17 -7.07 7.61
CA HIS A 215 -19.98 -7.70 7.01
C HIS A 215 -18.74 -7.68 7.91
N ARG A 216 -18.83 -7.12 9.12
CA ARG A 216 -17.74 -7.12 10.11
C ARG A 216 -18.18 -7.90 11.36
N SER A 217 -17.24 -8.60 11.98
CA SER A 217 -17.50 -9.35 13.22
C SER A 217 -17.62 -8.44 14.45
N GLU A 218 -16.94 -7.30 14.42
CA GLU A 218 -16.99 -6.27 15.45
C GLU A 218 -17.60 -4.98 14.89
N PRO A 219 -18.27 -4.15 15.71
CA PRO A 219 -18.72 -2.83 15.30
C PRO A 219 -17.56 -1.96 14.79
N LEU A 220 -17.82 -1.17 13.74
CA LEU A 220 -16.90 -0.15 13.27
C LEU A 220 -16.69 0.90 14.36
N GLU A 221 -15.44 1.25 14.63
CA GLU A 221 -15.07 2.43 15.42
C GLU A 221 -15.01 3.63 14.48
N ILE A 222 -15.61 4.75 14.89
CA ILE A 222 -15.76 5.93 14.04
C ILE A 222 -15.46 7.16 14.87
N THR A 223 -14.45 7.90 14.43
CA THR A 223 -14.23 9.25 14.92
C THR A 223 -15.20 10.19 14.22
N MET A 224 -16.04 10.85 15.00
CA MET A 224 -17.05 11.79 14.50
C MET A 224 -16.68 13.21 14.89
N LEU A 225 -16.66 14.11 13.90
CA LEU A 225 -16.49 15.54 14.10
C LEU A 225 -17.77 16.28 13.67
N THR A 226 -18.32 17.09 14.56
CA THR A 226 -19.56 17.86 14.31
C THR A 226 -19.31 19.35 14.51
N PRO A 227 -19.95 20.24 13.75
CA PRO A 227 -19.86 21.68 13.96
C PRO A 227 -20.46 22.07 15.31
N LYS A 228 -19.78 22.95 16.06
CA LYS A 228 -20.38 23.65 17.22
C LYS A 228 -21.27 24.81 16.79
N GLY A 229 -20.97 25.40 15.63
CA GLY A 229 -21.75 26.48 15.02
C GLY A 229 -22.89 25.96 14.14
N THR A 230 -23.26 26.76 13.15
CA THR A 230 -24.31 26.39 12.18
C THR A 230 -23.85 25.22 11.32
N SER A 231 -24.62 24.13 11.34
CA SER A 231 -24.43 23.03 10.40
C SER A 231 -24.96 23.40 9.02
N ASN A 232 -24.25 22.98 7.97
CA ASN A 232 -24.71 23.08 6.59
C ASN A 232 -25.54 21.86 6.13
N GLY A 233 -25.77 20.90 7.02
CA GLY A 233 -26.54 19.68 6.75
C GLY A 233 -25.86 18.68 5.80
N LYS A 234 -24.59 18.88 5.45
CA LYS A 234 -23.83 17.97 4.57
C LYS A 234 -22.93 17.04 5.39
N LEU A 235 -22.68 15.87 4.82
CA LEU A 235 -21.86 14.82 5.40
C LEU A 235 -20.61 14.58 4.54
N VAL A 236 -19.47 14.43 5.22
CA VAL A 236 -18.21 13.99 4.61
C VAL A 236 -17.73 12.73 5.33
N VAL A 237 -17.34 11.72 4.57
CA VAL A 237 -16.64 10.54 5.12
C VAL A 237 -15.18 10.57 4.71
N ILE A 238 -14.25 10.39 5.64
CA ILE A 238 -12.80 10.37 5.37
C ILE A 238 -12.26 8.97 5.64
N SER A 239 -11.70 8.32 4.62
CA SER A 239 -11.14 6.98 4.70
C SER A 239 -9.61 7.00 4.69
N HIS A 240 -8.99 6.34 5.66
CA HIS A 240 -7.55 6.30 5.87
C HIS A 240 -6.83 5.30 4.94
N GLY A 241 -5.49 5.32 4.91
CA GLY A 241 -4.66 4.41 4.11
C GLY A 241 -4.56 2.97 4.66
N LEU A 242 -3.69 2.16 4.05
CA LEU A 242 -3.30 0.85 4.56
C LEU A 242 -2.52 1.03 5.88
N TRP A 243 -2.90 0.28 6.92
CA TRP A 243 -2.23 0.28 8.23
C TRP A 243 -2.17 1.64 8.91
N ASP A 244 -3.10 2.50 8.53
CA ASP A 244 -3.26 3.85 9.07
C ASP A 244 -4.51 3.88 9.96
N GLU A 245 -4.83 5.05 10.50
CA GLU A 245 -5.94 5.27 11.43
C GLU A 245 -6.61 6.64 11.20
N PRO A 246 -7.85 6.86 11.70
CA PRO A 246 -8.56 8.14 11.57
C PRO A 246 -7.76 9.38 11.99
N ASP A 247 -6.94 9.27 13.04
CA ASP A 247 -6.19 10.39 13.61
C ASP A 247 -5.21 11.02 12.61
N SER A 248 -4.69 10.28 11.62
CA SER A 248 -3.82 10.79 10.56
C SER A 248 -4.49 11.81 9.62
N PHE A 249 -5.83 11.90 9.65
CA PHE A 249 -6.62 12.75 8.76
C PHE A 249 -7.58 13.68 9.50
N GLU A 250 -7.54 13.68 10.84
CA GLU A 250 -8.47 14.48 11.65
C GLU A 250 -8.32 15.98 11.33
N GLY A 251 -7.15 16.47 10.96
CA GLY A 251 -6.94 17.86 10.57
C GLY A 251 -7.76 18.29 9.34
N TRP A 252 -7.99 17.40 8.35
CA TRP A 252 -8.93 17.67 7.26
C TRP A 252 -10.36 17.74 7.78
N GLY A 253 -10.75 16.78 8.62
CA GLY A 253 -12.07 16.70 9.21
C GLY A 253 -12.41 17.89 10.11
N ARG A 254 -11.44 18.39 10.88
CA ARG A 254 -11.59 19.56 11.75
C ARG A 254 -11.85 20.83 10.96
N LEU A 255 -11.10 21.05 9.87
CA LEU A 255 -11.33 22.18 8.98
C LEU A 255 -12.73 22.09 8.35
N LEU A 256 -13.13 20.92 7.87
CA LEU A 256 -14.49 20.70 7.34
C LEU A 256 -15.57 20.95 8.42
N ALA A 257 -15.39 20.41 9.62
CA ALA A 257 -16.35 20.56 10.71
C ALA A 257 -16.46 21.99 11.21
N ALA A 258 -15.35 22.73 11.30
CA ALA A 258 -15.35 24.16 11.58
C ALA A 258 -16.12 24.98 10.52
N ASN A 259 -16.21 24.47 9.29
CA ASN A 259 -16.93 25.06 8.17
C ASN A 259 -18.34 24.43 7.96
N GLY A 260 -18.90 23.80 8.99
CA GLY A 260 -20.32 23.42 9.05
C GLY A 260 -20.65 21.98 8.65
N TYR A 261 -19.67 21.18 8.22
CA TYR A 261 -19.87 19.79 7.81
C TYR A 261 -19.93 18.84 9.01
N THR A 262 -20.77 17.81 8.94
CA THR A 262 -20.59 16.64 9.80
C THR A 262 -19.60 15.69 9.14
N VAL A 263 -18.59 15.23 9.87
CA VAL A 263 -17.52 14.39 9.33
C VAL A 263 -17.45 13.08 10.10
N LEU A 264 -17.40 11.97 9.36
CA LEU A 264 -17.17 10.63 9.90
C LEU A 264 -15.83 10.10 9.38
N LEU A 265 -14.99 9.62 10.27
CA LEU A 265 -13.73 8.95 9.95
C LEU A 265 -13.82 7.51 10.49
N PRO A 266 -14.33 6.54 9.70
CA PRO A 266 -14.32 5.14 10.11
C PRO A 266 -12.89 4.62 10.21
N ASP A 267 -12.65 3.82 11.24
CA ASP A 267 -11.58 2.83 11.23
C ASP A 267 -12.00 1.63 10.35
N HIS A 268 -11.03 0.99 9.71
CA HIS A 268 -11.25 -0.13 8.78
C HIS A 268 -10.60 -1.43 9.29
N PRO A 269 -11.32 -2.20 10.13
CA PRO A 269 -10.81 -3.46 10.68
C PRO A 269 -10.23 -4.39 9.63
N GLY A 270 -9.09 -5.03 9.92
CA GLY A 270 -8.43 -5.95 8.98
C GLY A 270 -7.42 -5.28 8.06
N SER A 271 -7.37 -3.95 8.03
CA SER A 271 -6.35 -3.19 7.28
C SER A 271 -5.97 -1.86 7.95
N ASP A 272 -6.32 -1.69 9.22
CA ASP A 272 -6.05 -0.56 10.10
C ASP A 272 -4.70 -0.70 10.83
N ALA A 273 -4.31 0.32 11.59
CA ALA A 273 -3.12 0.30 12.44
C ALA A 273 -3.15 -0.85 13.47
N LYS A 274 -4.34 -1.23 13.93
CA LYS A 274 -4.51 -2.37 14.85
C LYS A 274 -4.16 -3.70 14.18
N GLN A 275 -4.58 -3.92 12.94
CA GLN A 275 -4.22 -5.11 12.17
C GLN A 275 -2.71 -5.13 11.87
N GLN A 276 -2.09 -3.97 11.58
CA GLN A 276 -0.64 -3.90 11.44
C GLN A 276 0.07 -4.37 12.70
N LYS A 277 -0.37 -3.89 13.87
CA LYS A 277 0.18 -4.32 15.16
C LYS A 277 0.01 -5.82 15.37
N GLN A 278 -1.17 -6.37 15.06
CA GLN A 278 -1.42 -7.81 15.14
C GLN A 278 -0.52 -8.61 14.19
N LEU A 279 -0.29 -8.12 12.97
CA LEU A 279 0.64 -8.72 12.01
C LEU A 279 2.07 -8.72 12.58
N LEU A 280 2.56 -7.59 13.08
CA LEU A 280 3.90 -7.46 13.67
C LEU A 280 4.07 -8.28 14.94
N ASP A 281 2.97 -8.57 15.64
CA ASP A 281 2.92 -9.48 16.78
C ASP A 281 2.80 -10.97 16.37
N GLY A 282 2.66 -11.26 15.07
CA GLY A 282 2.43 -12.59 14.51
C GLY A 282 1.09 -13.20 14.93
N ALA A 283 0.11 -12.37 15.28
CA ALA A 283 -1.22 -12.74 15.73
C ALA A 283 -2.27 -12.73 14.60
N SER A 284 -1.94 -12.15 13.44
CA SER A 284 -2.82 -12.07 12.28
C SER A 284 -2.00 -12.13 10.98
N PRO A 285 -2.52 -12.72 9.90
CA PRO A 285 -1.91 -12.59 8.57
C PRO A 285 -2.01 -11.14 8.07
N PRO A 286 -1.32 -10.79 6.96
CA PRO A 286 -1.54 -9.51 6.29
C PRO A 286 -2.99 -9.33 5.79
N PRO A 287 -3.40 -8.11 5.40
CA PRO A 287 -4.79 -7.85 4.96
C PRO A 287 -5.20 -8.72 3.77
N SER A 288 -6.39 -9.32 3.87
CA SER A 288 -6.94 -10.14 2.78
C SER A 288 -7.37 -9.27 1.59
N SER A 289 -7.58 -9.91 0.44
CA SER A 289 -8.11 -9.22 -0.75
C SER A 289 -9.58 -8.80 -0.60
N GLU A 290 -10.32 -9.37 0.36
CA GLU A 290 -11.72 -9.00 0.64
C GLU A 290 -11.83 -7.57 1.19
N GLU A 291 -10.78 -7.07 1.85
CA GLU A 291 -10.73 -5.69 2.34
C GLU A 291 -10.88 -4.66 1.23
N LEU A 292 -10.54 -5.00 -0.03
CA LEU A 292 -10.80 -4.14 -1.19
C LEU A 292 -12.30 -3.86 -1.35
N ARG A 293 -13.16 -4.82 -0.99
CA ARG A 293 -14.62 -4.67 -1.02
C ARG A 293 -15.19 -4.19 0.32
N PHE A 294 -14.60 -4.58 1.44
CA PHE A 294 -15.11 -4.22 2.76
C PHE A 294 -14.94 -2.75 3.09
N ARG A 295 -13.84 -2.09 2.69
CA ARG A 295 -13.64 -0.66 2.95
C ARG A 295 -14.75 0.23 2.36
N PRO A 296 -15.14 0.12 1.07
CA PRO A 296 -16.29 0.87 0.58
C PRO A 296 -17.61 0.40 1.21
N LEU A 297 -17.76 -0.87 1.62
CA LEU A 297 -18.95 -1.32 2.38
C LEU A 297 -19.06 -0.67 3.75
N ASP A 298 -17.95 -0.47 4.45
CA ASP A 298 -17.92 0.21 5.74
C ASP A 298 -18.56 1.60 5.56
N VAL A 299 -18.11 2.35 4.55
CA VAL A 299 -18.68 3.68 4.23
C VAL A 299 -20.15 3.60 3.85
N SER A 300 -20.55 2.74 2.90
CA SER A 300 -21.95 2.62 2.49
C SER A 300 -22.86 2.21 3.64
N ALA A 301 -22.40 1.33 4.55
CA ALA A 301 -23.18 0.92 5.72
C ALA A 301 -23.35 2.06 6.73
N LEU A 302 -22.36 2.95 6.90
CA LEU A 302 -22.54 4.18 7.68
C LEU A 302 -23.61 5.07 7.07
N LEU A 303 -23.58 5.26 5.75
CA LEU A 303 -24.58 6.07 5.05
C LEU A 303 -25.98 5.45 5.18
N ASP A 304 -26.11 4.13 5.11
CA ASP A 304 -27.36 3.40 5.38
C ASP A 304 -27.84 3.65 6.81
N GLY A 305 -26.92 3.63 7.78
CA GLY A 305 -27.21 3.94 9.18
C GLY A 305 -27.75 5.37 9.37
N VAL A 306 -27.16 6.35 8.69
CA VAL A 306 -27.63 7.75 8.72
C VAL A 306 -29.00 7.87 8.05
N GLN A 307 -29.18 7.26 6.88
CA GLN A 307 -30.44 7.27 6.14
C GLN A 307 -31.58 6.63 6.93
N ALA A 308 -31.29 5.56 7.69
CA ALA A 308 -32.26 4.90 8.55
C ALA A 308 -32.52 5.64 9.88
N GLY A 309 -31.74 6.68 10.20
CA GLY A 309 -31.81 7.40 11.48
C GLY A 309 -31.21 6.64 12.67
N ASN A 310 -30.48 5.55 12.42
CA ASN A 310 -29.80 4.77 13.46
C ASN A 310 -28.43 5.37 13.83
N LEU A 311 -27.85 6.15 12.91
CA LEU A 311 -26.61 6.91 13.08
C LEU A 311 -26.92 8.40 12.89
N LEU A 312 -26.27 9.28 13.67
CA LEU A 312 -26.54 10.73 13.66
C LEU A 312 -28.02 11.10 13.94
N SER A 313 -28.72 10.30 14.77
CA SER A 313 -30.13 10.53 15.11
C SER A 313 -30.37 11.95 15.62
N GLY A 314 -31.35 12.63 15.02
CA GLY A 314 -31.72 14.00 15.35
C GLY A 314 -30.95 15.09 14.59
N GLN A 315 -29.95 14.72 13.78
CA GLN A 315 -29.30 15.66 12.86
C GLN A 315 -30.02 15.66 11.50
N GLN A 316 -30.20 16.85 10.92
CA GLN A 316 -30.73 16.99 9.57
C GLN A 316 -29.59 16.90 8.56
N ILE A 317 -29.39 15.71 8.00
CA ILE A 317 -28.35 15.44 7.00
C ILE A 317 -28.99 15.19 5.64
N ALA A 318 -28.53 15.92 4.62
CA ALA A 318 -28.88 15.68 3.22
C ALA A 318 -28.11 14.44 2.72
N ILE A 319 -28.61 13.26 3.07
CA ILE A 319 -27.91 11.97 2.88
C ILE A 319 -27.73 11.57 1.41
N ASP A 320 -28.45 12.21 0.48
CA ASP A 320 -28.27 12.00 -0.97
C ASP A 320 -27.17 12.87 -1.59
N ASP A 321 -26.52 13.73 -0.79
CA ASP A 321 -25.46 14.66 -1.22
C ASP A 321 -24.22 14.53 -0.32
N VAL A 322 -23.53 13.39 -0.40
CA VAL A 322 -22.37 13.06 0.43
C VAL A 322 -21.07 13.28 -0.32
N ALA A 323 -20.04 13.75 0.39
CA ALA A 323 -18.66 13.70 -0.10
C ALA A 323 -17.84 12.61 0.58
N VAL A 324 -16.90 12.03 -0.16
CA VAL A 324 -15.92 11.08 0.38
C VAL A 324 -14.51 11.58 0.11
N VAL A 325 -13.68 11.62 1.14
CA VAL A 325 -12.24 11.93 1.03
C VAL A 325 -11.46 10.67 1.35
N GLY A 326 -10.41 10.38 0.61
CA GLY A 326 -9.58 9.23 0.88
C GLY A 326 -8.11 9.48 0.59
N HIS A 327 -7.25 8.81 1.35
CA HIS A 327 -5.80 8.75 1.11
C HIS A 327 -5.37 7.32 0.81
N SER A 328 -4.47 7.12 -0.17
CA SER A 328 -3.90 5.82 -0.49
C SER A 328 -4.98 4.75 -0.73
N TRP A 329 -5.05 3.69 0.08
CA TRP A 329 -6.13 2.70 -0.02
C TRP A 329 -7.53 3.32 0.21
N GLY A 330 -7.68 4.24 1.16
CA GLY A 330 -8.94 4.98 1.31
C GLY A 330 -9.32 5.80 0.07
N ALA A 331 -8.33 6.29 -0.68
CA ALA A 331 -8.56 6.96 -1.97
C ALA A 331 -9.07 5.97 -3.04
N THR A 332 -8.61 4.72 -3.01
CA THR A 332 -9.14 3.63 -3.86
C THR A 332 -10.59 3.32 -3.51
N ALA A 333 -10.92 3.25 -2.21
CA ALA A 333 -12.30 3.05 -1.73
C ALA A 333 -13.22 4.21 -2.16
N ALA A 334 -12.74 5.45 -2.05
CA ALA A 334 -13.47 6.64 -2.53
C ALA A 334 -13.72 6.60 -4.05
N LEU A 335 -12.76 6.10 -4.85
CA LEU A 335 -12.92 5.88 -6.29
C LEU A 335 -13.99 4.81 -6.60
N GLN A 336 -14.00 3.70 -5.85
CA GLN A 336 -15.04 2.66 -5.96
C GLN A 336 -16.43 3.24 -5.68
N LEU A 337 -16.58 3.93 -4.54
CA LEU A 337 -17.83 4.59 -4.13
C LEU A 337 -18.32 5.62 -5.16
N SER A 338 -17.38 6.28 -5.84
CA SER A 338 -17.67 7.25 -6.89
C SER A 338 -18.15 6.64 -8.21
N GLY A 339 -18.10 5.30 -8.35
CA GLY A 339 -18.62 4.56 -9.50
C GLY A 339 -17.59 3.76 -10.29
N LEU A 340 -16.29 3.90 -10.02
CA LEU A 340 -15.29 3.13 -10.76
C LEU A 340 -15.37 1.65 -10.43
N GLN A 341 -15.32 0.84 -11.49
CA GLN A 341 -15.39 -0.61 -11.40
C GLN A 341 -13.98 -1.19 -11.39
N THR A 342 -13.67 -1.95 -10.35
CA THR A 342 -12.44 -2.72 -10.22
C THR A 342 -12.40 -3.87 -11.22
N THR A 343 -11.21 -4.20 -11.73
CA THR A 343 -10.99 -5.33 -12.62
C THR A 343 -9.70 -6.06 -12.28
N SER A 344 -9.72 -7.39 -12.40
CA SER A 344 -8.51 -8.23 -12.31
C SER A 344 -7.67 -8.25 -13.59
N ARG A 345 -8.15 -7.67 -14.70
CA ARG A 345 -7.53 -7.83 -16.02
C ARG A 345 -6.08 -7.38 -16.06
N LYS A 346 -5.78 -6.13 -15.64
CA LYS A 346 -4.42 -5.59 -15.65
C LYS A 346 -3.55 -6.26 -14.58
N LEU A 347 -4.13 -6.62 -13.43
CA LEU A 347 -3.44 -7.39 -12.40
C LEU A 347 -2.91 -8.72 -12.95
N LYS A 348 -3.76 -9.52 -13.61
CA LYS A 348 -3.39 -10.81 -14.21
C LYS A 348 -2.27 -10.69 -15.22
N MET A 349 -2.26 -9.62 -16.03
CA MET A 349 -1.30 -9.44 -17.11
C MET A 349 0.05 -8.87 -16.65
N ARG A 350 0.05 -7.99 -15.64
CA ARG A 350 1.23 -7.15 -15.32
C ARG A 350 1.90 -7.48 -13.99
N CYS A 351 1.19 -8.07 -13.03
CA CYS A 351 1.76 -8.30 -11.69
C CYS A 351 2.96 -9.27 -11.68
N GLN A 352 3.05 -10.15 -12.68
CA GLN A 352 4.13 -11.15 -12.79
C GLN A 352 5.41 -10.59 -13.43
N ASP A 353 5.39 -9.37 -13.96
CA ASP A 353 6.58 -8.72 -14.51
C ASP A 353 7.19 -7.76 -13.48
N PRO A 354 8.31 -8.12 -12.83
CA PRO A 354 8.98 -7.22 -11.88
C PRO A 354 9.73 -6.07 -12.59
N ARG A 355 9.93 -6.16 -13.92
CA ARG A 355 10.63 -5.16 -14.75
C ARG A 355 9.71 -4.25 -15.53
N ASP A 356 8.39 -4.38 -15.36
CA ASP A 356 7.42 -3.46 -15.94
C ASP A 356 7.82 -1.99 -15.61
N PRO A 357 7.86 -1.09 -16.61
CA PRO A 357 8.30 0.28 -16.42
C PRO A 357 7.41 1.09 -15.48
N ASP A 358 6.10 0.79 -15.41
CA ASP A 358 5.16 1.50 -14.53
C ASP A 358 5.23 0.97 -13.09
N ARG A 359 5.90 -0.18 -12.86
CA ARG A 359 5.90 -0.85 -11.56
C ARG A 359 6.50 0.05 -10.49
N ASN A 360 5.71 0.25 -9.44
CA ASN A 360 6.05 1.06 -8.28
C ASN A 360 5.66 0.34 -6.99
N LEU A 361 5.93 0.93 -5.82
CA LEU A 361 5.71 0.24 -4.55
C LEU A 361 4.23 -0.07 -4.31
N SER A 362 3.31 0.79 -4.76
CA SER A 362 1.87 0.56 -4.61
C SER A 362 1.38 -0.70 -5.34
N TRP A 363 2.14 -1.22 -6.31
CA TRP A 363 1.79 -2.46 -7.00
C TRP A 363 1.85 -3.67 -6.07
N VAL A 364 2.67 -3.65 -5.01
CA VAL A 364 2.65 -4.71 -3.98
C VAL A 364 1.25 -4.86 -3.41
N LEU A 365 0.62 -3.73 -3.08
CA LEU A 365 -0.75 -3.70 -2.60
C LEU A 365 -1.75 -4.02 -3.72
N GLN A 366 -1.66 -3.36 -4.88
CA GLN A 366 -2.60 -3.58 -5.99
C GLN A 366 -2.64 -5.07 -6.43
N CYS A 367 -1.48 -5.69 -6.60
CA CYS A 367 -1.35 -7.09 -7.01
C CYS A 367 -1.80 -8.08 -5.94
N SER A 368 -1.75 -7.69 -4.65
CA SER A 368 -2.29 -8.53 -3.57
C SER A 368 -3.81 -8.71 -3.67
N TRP A 369 -4.51 -7.80 -4.34
CA TRP A 369 -5.97 -7.86 -4.51
C TRP A 369 -6.43 -8.74 -5.67
N LEU A 370 -5.54 -9.42 -6.39
CA LEU A 370 -5.86 -10.18 -7.60
C LEU A 370 -7.09 -11.09 -7.46
N SER A 371 -7.23 -11.81 -6.34
CA SER A 371 -8.35 -12.73 -6.10
C SER A 371 -9.67 -12.07 -5.75
N GLY A 372 -9.65 -10.83 -5.24
CA GLY A 372 -10.85 -10.06 -4.83
C GLY A 372 -11.20 -8.92 -5.79
N ALA A 373 -10.34 -8.61 -6.77
CA ALA A 373 -10.47 -7.45 -7.63
C ALA A 373 -11.78 -7.43 -8.44
N ASP A 374 -12.27 -8.57 -8.93
CA ASP A 374 -13.52 -8.61 -9.70
C ASP A 374 -14.77 -8.44 -8.81
N GLN A 375 -14.64 -8.63 -7.49
CA GLN A 375 -15.71 -8.45 -6.50
C GLN A 375 -15.57 -7.13 -5.72
N GLY A 376 -14.48 -6.39 -5.93
CA GLY A 376 -14.18 -5.15 -5.21
C GLY A 376 -15.13 -3.99 -5.50
N SER A 377 -15.81 -3.99 -6.64
CA SER A 377 -16.61 -2.85 -7.08
C SER A 377 -17.80 -2.56 -6.15
N LEU A 378 -17.96 -1.30 -5.74
CA LEU A 378 -19.11 -0.81 -4.99
C LEU A 378 -19.30 0.69 -5.22
N ALA A 379 -20.22 1.05 -6.12
CA ALA A 379 -20.69 2.43 -6.27
C ALA A 379 -21.76 2.74 -5.22
N ASP A 380 -21.78 3.97 -4.69
CA ASP A 380 -22.83 4.45 -3.79
C ASP A 380 -23.47 5.72 -4.35
N PRO A 381 -24.75 5.67 -4.79
CA PRO A 381 -25.41 6.78 -5.50
C PRO A 381 -25.54 8.06 -4.68
N ARG A 382 -25.38 8.00 -3.36
CA ARG A 382 -25.39 9.15 -2.45
C ARG A 382 -24.10 9.97 -2.53
N VAL A 383 -22.99 9.37 -2.98
CA VAL A 383 -21.71 10.06 -3.13
C VAL A 383 -21.73 10.91 -4.39
N LYS A 384 -21.65 12.24 -4.22
CA LYS A 384 -21.68 13.23 -5.31
C LYS A 384 -20.33 13.89 -5.55
N ALA A 385 -19.47 13.92 -4.54
CA ALA A 385 -18.14 14.48 -4.62
C ALA A 385 -17.12 13.54 -3.99
N ALA A 386 -15.94 13.43 -4.59
CA ALA A 386 -14.81 12.74 -3.97
C ALA A 386 -13.51 13.53 -4.11
N VAL A 387 -12.67 13.48 -3.08
CA VAL A 387 -11.27 13.92 -3.14
C VAL A 387 -10.38 12.72 -2.83
N VAL A 388 -9.50 12.38 -3.76
CA VAL A 388 -8.73 11.13 -3.70
C VAL A 388 -7.24 11.47 -3.76
N VAL A 389 -6.54 11.25 -2.66
CA VAL A 389 -5.14 11.67 -2.46
C VAL A 389 -4.22 10.47 -2.58
N SER A 390 -3.29 10.52 -3.54
CA SER A 390 -2.33 9.45 -3.84
C SER A 390 -2.97 8.05 -3.99
N PRO A 391 -3.95 7.85 -4.89
CA PRO A 391 -4.65 6.57 -5.03
C PRO A 391 -3.83 5.50 -5.78
N PRO A 392 -3.61 4.29 -5.22
CA PRO A 392 -3.22 3.12 -6.00
C PRO A 392 -4.37 2.73 -6.95
N MET A 393 -4.20 2.90 -8.26
CA MET A 393 -5.32 2.76 -9.19
C MET A 393 -4.97 2.24 -10.59
N ARG A 394 -3.69 2.33 -11.02
CA ARG A 394 -3.22 1.98 -12.37
C ARG A 394 -3.68 0.61 -12.84
N LEU A 395 -3.66 -0.39 -11.97
CA LEU A 395 -4.00 -1.77 -12.29
C LEU A 395 -5.45 -2.13 -11.99
N LEU A 396 -6.13 -1.35 -11.15
CA LEU A 396 -7.47 -1.69 -10.68
C LEU A 396 -8.59 -1.20 -11.58
N PHE A 397 -8.43 -0.05 -12.24
CA PHE A 397 -9.53 0.57 -12.99
C PHE A 397 -9.10 0.81 -14.44
N ASP A 398 -9.97 0.52 -15.40
CA ASP A 398 -9.70 0.82 -16.81
C ASP A 398 -9.81 2.32 -17.07
N GLU A 399 -8.86 2.89 -17.83
CA GLU A 399 -8.78 4.33 -18.10
C GLU A 399 -10.03 4.87 -18.80
N SER A 400 -10.69 4.02 -19.60
CA SER A 400 -11.95 4.35 -20.28
C SER A 400 -13.18 4.37 -19.38
N SER A 401 -13.06 4.02 -18.10
CA SER A 401 -14.17 3.99 -17.14
C SER A 401 -14.44 5.33 -16.47
N GLY A 402 -13.62 6.36 -16.74
CA GLY A 402 -13.82 7.73 -16.25
C GLY A 402 -15.23 8.29 -16.49
N PRO A 403 -15.84 8.15 -17.68
CA PRO A 403 -17.22 8.57 -17.93
C PRO A 403 -18.29 7.85 -17.10
N SER A 404 -17.96 6.71 -16.47
CA SER A 404 -18.88 5.93 -15.63
C SER A 404 -18.93 6.43 -14.18
N LEU A 405 -18.09 7.41 -13.82
CA LEU A 405 -18.11 8.04 -12.50
C LEU A 405 -19.38 8.88 -12.31
N GLN A 406 -20.15 8.57 -11.27
CA GLN A 406 -21.33 9.34 -10.90
C GLN A 406 -20.99 10.54 -10.01
N ALA A 407 -19.91 10.44 -9.22
CA ALA A 407 -19.40 11.53 -8.41
C ALA A 407 -18.38 12.37 -9.17
N LYS A 408 -18.29 13.66 -8.85
CA LYS A 408 -17.20 14.51 -9.32
C LYS A 408 -15.96 14.25 -8.47
N VAL A 409 -14.86 13.90 -9.14
CA VAL A 409 -13.62 13.44 -8.50
C VAL A 409 -12.52 14.49 -8.68
N LEU A 410 -11.93 14.93 -7.57
CA LEU A 410 -10.67 15.65 -7.53
C LEU A 410 -9.58 14.66 -7.13
N LEU A 411 -8.72 14.31 -8.07
CA LEU A 411 -7.53 13.51 -7.81
C LEU A 411 -6.37 14.43 -7.42
N VAL A 412 -5.66 14.06 -6.37
CA VAL A 412 -4.50 14.79 -5.86
C VAL A 412 -3.30 13.86 -5.83
N SER A 413 -2.16 14.28 -6.36
CA SER A 413 -0.92 13.48 -6.31
C SER A 413 0.32 14.35 -6.07
N GLY A 414 1.28 13.84 -5.31
CA GLY A 414 2.53 14.51 -4.99
C GLY A 414 3.64 14.19 -5.99
N THR A 415 4.38 15.20 -6.47
CA THR A 415 5.46 14.98 -7.46
C THR A 415 6.71 14.30 -6.91
N LYS A 416 6.77 14.07 -5.59
CA LYS A 416 7.80 13.28 -4.89
C LYS A 416 7.20 12.07 -4.15
N ASP A 417 5.97 11.68 -4.47
CA ASP A 417 5.39 10.45 -3.94
C ASP A 417 6.13 9.24 -4.52
N TRP A 418 6.86 8.51 -3.67
CA TRP A 418 7.64 7.34 -4.07
C TRP A 418 6.91 6.02 -3.79
N VAL A 419 5.77 6.08 -3.09
CA VAL A 419 4.92 4.93 -2.80
C VAL A 419 3.90 4.76 -3.92
N VAL A 420 3.17 5.83 -4.22
CA VAL A 420 2.12 5.93 -5.25
C VAL A 420 2.49 7.07 -6.21
N PRO A 421 3.51 6.87 -7.08
CA PRO A 421 4.04 7.92 -7.93
C PRO A 421 3.01 8.44 -8.94
N SER A 422 3.08 9.75 -9.16
CA SER A 422 2.07 10.53 -9.88
C SER A 422 1.85 10.10 -11.33
N ASP A 423 2.86 9.65 -12.07
CA ASP A 423 2.66 9.42 -13.50
C ASP A 423 1.82 8.16 -13.76
N PRO A 424 2.26 6.95 -13.34
CA PRO A 424 1.47 5.74 -13.56
C PRO A 424 0.13 5.76 -12.80
N GLU A 425 0.07 6.34 -11.61
CA GLU A 425 -1.12 6.22 -10.75
C GLU A 425 -2.09 7.41 -10.90
N ALA A 426 -1.67 8.55 -11.45
CA ALA A 426 -2.53 9.73 -11.56
C ALA A 426 -2.56 10.35 -12.96
N VAL A 427 -1.41 10.71 -13.54
CA VAL A 427 -1.34 11.41 -14.84
C VAL A 427 -1.83 10.50 -15.96
N VAL A 428 -1.26 9.30 -16.11
CA VAL A 428 -1.58 8.38 -17.20
C VAL A 428 -3.05 7.95 -17.19
N PRO A 429 -3.65 7.52 -16.06
CA PRO A 429 -5.07 7.16 -16.04
C PRO A 429 -5.99 8.33 -16.41
N LEU A 430 -5.63 9.55 -16.03
CA LEU A 430 -6.46 10.73 -16.25
C LEU A 430 -6.30 11.28 -17.67
N GLN A 431 -5.11 11.24 -18.28
CA GLN A 431 -4.93 11.58 -19.70
C GLN A 431 -5.86 10.75 -20.62
N GLY A 432 -6.01 9.45 -20.33
CA GLY A 432 -6.92 8.57 -21.07
C GLY A 432 -8.42 8.82 -20.83
N GLY A 433 -8.78 9.45 -19.71
CA GLY A 433 -10.15 9.50 -19.18
C GLY A 433 -10.96 10.77 -19.51
N LYS A 434 -10.38 11.74 -20.23
CA LYS A 434 -11.00 13.06 -20.54
C LYS A 434 -11.60 13.77 -19.29
N PRO A 435 -10.82 13.97 -18.21
CA PRO A 435 -11.31 14.37 -16.90
C PRO A 435 -12.06 15.69 -16.93
N LEU A 436 -11.56 16.69 -17.65
CA LEU A 436 -12.19 18.01 -17.74
C LEU A 436 -13.61 17.93 -18.30
N ALA A 437 -13.81 17.17 -19.39
CA ALA A 437 -15.11 17.00 -20.04
C ALA A 437 -16.13 16.30 -19.14
N ASN A 438 -15.66 15.45 -18.24
CA ASN A 438 -16.49 14.72 -17.28
C ASN A 438 -16.62 15.44 -15.92
N GLY A 439 -15.98 16.60 -15.76
CA GLY A 439 -16.02 17.38 -14.52
C GLY A 439 -15.09 16.86 -13.41
N HIS A 440 -14.11 16.02 -13.74
CA HIS A 440 -13.04 15.62 -12.83
C HIS A 440 -11.86 16.59 -12.92
N ARG A 441 -11.01 16.59 -11.90
CA ARG A 441 -9.80 17.40 -11.84
C ARG A 441 -8.59 16.60 -11.35
N LEU A 442 -7.41 16.98 -11.81
CA LEU A 442 -6.11 16.53 -11.30
C LEU A 442 -5.34 17.73 -10.75
N VAL A 443 -5.04 17.70 -9.46
CA VAL A 443 -4.13 18.64 -8.81
C VAL A 443 -2.83 17.94 -8.44
N LEU A 444 -1.71 18.53 -8.87
CA LEU A 444 -0.38 18.08 -8.47
C LEU A 444 0.18 18.97 -7.36
N ALA A 445 0.61 18.33 -6.26
CA ALA A 445 1.29 18.98 -5.15
C ALA A 445 2.80 18.97 -5.39
N SER A 446 3.37 20.13 -5.72
CA SER A 446 4.79 20.28 -6.01
C SER A 446 5.65 19.99 -4.78
N GLY A 447 6.45 18.93 -4.83
CA GLY A 447 7.26 18.48 -3.70
C GLY A 447 6.48 17.66 -2.65
N GLY A 448 5.18 17.46 -2.85
CA GLY A 448 4.36 16.56 -2.04
C GLY A 448 4.85 15.11 -2.14
N SER A 449 4.82 14.40 -1.03
CA SER A 449 5.12 12.98 -0.88
C SER A 449 3.89 12.23 -0.35
N HIS A 450 3.99 10.90 -0.25
CA HIS A 450 2.89 10.09 0.27
C HIS A 450 2.45 10.48 1.69
N PHE A 451 3.39 10.97 2.51
CA PHE A 451 3.24 11.13 3.97
C PHE A 451 3.35 12.58 4.45
N ASN A 452 3.37 13.57 3.55
CA ASN A 452 3.34 14.98 3.94
C ASN A 452 2.10 15.71 3.43
N LEU A 453 1.15 14.97 2.85
CA LEU A 453 -0.11 15.52 2.35
C LEU A 453 -1.28 15.20 3.28
N TRP A 454 -1.14 14.26 4.22
CA TRP A 454 -2.11 13.95 5.28
C TRP A 454 -2.22 15.09 6.30
N ALA A 455 -3.09 14.93 7.31
CA ALA A 455 -3.32 15.97 8.31
C ALA A 455 -3.53 15.39 9.72
N PRO A 456 -2.46 14.99 10.42
CA PRO A 456 -2.56 14.32 11.71
C PRO A 456 -3.23 15.19 12.78
N ALA A 457 -3.90 14.55 13.74
CA ALA A 457 -4.63 15.18 14.84
C ALA A 457 -3.74 16.08 15.73
N ASP A 458 -2.44 15.82 15.79
CA ASP A 458 -1.45 16.56 16.59
C ASP A 458 -0.64 17.57 15.77
N GLN A 459 -0.94 17.73 14.47
CA GLN A 459 -0.20 18.66 13.62
C GLN A 459 -0.38 20.10 14.10
N LYS A 460 0.70 20.88 14.03
CA LYS A 460 0.71 22.29 14.45
C LYS A 460 0.38 23.25 13.32
N GLU A 461 0.71 22.87 12.09
CA GLU A 461 0.50 23.69 10.91
C GLU A 461 -0.87 23.41 10.28
N ALA A 462 -1.39 24.38 9.54
CA ALA A 462 -2.64 24.20 8.80
C ALA A 462 -2.52 23.05 7.78
N PRO A 463 -3.56 22.22 7.59
CA PRO A 463 -3.53 21.12 6.63
C PRO A 463 -3.27 21.63 5.20
N ILE A 464 -2.22 21.12 4.54
CA ILE A 464 -1.82 21.56 3.19
C ILE A 464 -2.96 21.47 2.18
N LEU A 465 -3.69 20.35 2.20
CA LEU A 465 -4.80 20.09 1.28
C LEU A 465 -6.17 20.55 1.81
N GLY A 466 -6.25 20.98 3.07
CA GLY A 466 -7.52 21.27 3.74
C GLY A 466 -8.38 22.32 3.00
N PRO A 467 -7.85 23.51 2.69
CA PRO A 467 -8.58 24.52 1.92
C PRO A 467 -9.05 24.03 0.55
N MET A 468 -8.26 23.21 -0.16
CA MET A 468 -8.63 22.65 -1.45
C MET A 468 -9.73 21.59 -1.34
N ILE A 469 -9.65 20.70 -0.35
CA ILE A 469 -10.69 19.72 -0.04
C ILE A 469 -12.02 20.45 0.23
N LEU A 470 -11.99 21.48 1.08
CA LEU A 470 -13.16 22.31 1.37
C LEU A 470 -13.72 22.99 0.11
N ALA A 471 -12.86 23.58 -0.72
CA ALA A 471 -13.26 24.28 -1.94
C ALA A 471 -13.99 23.35 -2.92
N TRP A 472 -13.45 22.14 -3.12
CA TRP A 472 -14.05 21.12 -3.98
C TRP A 472 -15.40 20.66 -3.45
N ILE A 473 -15.48 20.30 -2.17
CA ILE A 473 -16.72 19.80 -1.57
C ILE A 473 -17.81 20.88 -1.56
N ASN A 474 -17.47 22.13 -1.22
CA ASN A 474 -18.42 23.24 -1.28
C ASN A 474 -19.05 23.38 -2.67
N GLU A 475 -18.23 23.33 -3.71
CA GLU A 475 -18.68 23.48 -5.09
C GLU A 475 -19.55 22.30 -5.54
N GLN A 476 -19.07 21.07 -5.33
CA GLN A 476 -19.74 19.87 -5.85
C GLN A 476 -20.99 19.47 -5.07
N LEU A 477 -21.10 19.86 -3.80
CA LEU A 477 -22.32 19.68 -2.98
C LEU A 477 -23.22 20.93 -2.97
N ALA A 478 -22.90 21.94 -3.78
CA ALA A 478 -23.64 23.20 -3.90
C ALA A 478 -23.90 23.91 -2.55
N VAL A 479 -22.91 23.89 -1.66
CA VAL A 479 -22.98 24.62 -0.38
C VAL A 479 -22.80 26.12 -0.65
N PRO A 480 -23.71 27.00 -0.16
CA PRO A 480 -23.56 28.44 -0.31
C PRO A 480 -22.30 28.96 0.39
N SER A 481 -21.22 29.14 -0.37
CA SER A 481 -19.90 29.53 0.12
C SER A 481 -19.17 30.37 -0.93
N SER A 482 -18.40 31.36 -0.49
CA SER A 482 -17.48 32.09 -1.37
C SER A 482 -16.21 31.30 -1.69
N HIS A 483 -15.90 30.27 -0.90
CA HIS A 483 -14.73 29.43 -1.07
C HIS A 483 -15.07 28.18 -1.89
N THR A 484 -14.85 28.26 -3.20
CA THR A 484 -15.17 27.22 -4.19
C THR A 484 -13.93 26.89 -5.02
N PHE A 485 -13.88 25.69 -5.61
CA PHE A 485 -12.71 25.25 -6.38
C PHE A 485 -12.46 26.15 -7.60
N SER A 486 -13.50 26.47 -8.36
CA SER A 486 -13.44 27.37 -9.51
C SER A 486 -13.14 28.84 -9.13
N GLY A 487 -13.47 29.24 -7.90
CA GLY A 487 -13.14 30.56 -7.35
C GLY A 487 -11.64 30.74 -7.04
N GLY A 488 -10.86 29.65 -7.03
CA GLY A 488 -9.44 29.67 -6.72
C GLY A 488 -9.16 29.95 -5.23
N GLY A 489 -7.94 30.39 -4.91
CA GLY A 489 -7.57 30.75 -3.54
C GLY A 489 -7.56 29.57 -2.57
N TRP A 490 -7.28 28.36 -3.06
CA TRP A 490 -7.21 27.13 -2.26
C TRP A 490 -5.81 26.50 -2.22
N GLY A 491 -4.81 27.19 -2.78
CA GLY A 491 -3.43 26.73 -2.79
C GLY A 491 -2.78 26.76 -1.41
N ASN A 492 -1.50 26.40 -1.38
CA ASN A 492 -0.66 26.45 -0.18
C ASN A 492 0.66 27.18 -0.48
N ALA A 493 1.17 27.94 0.49
CA ALA A 493 2.37 28.74 0.32
C ALA A 493 3.66 27.92 0.27
N SER A 494 3.72 26.80 1.00
CA SER A 494 4.92 25.95 1.13
C SER A 494 4.92 24.79 0.13
N VAL A 495 3.74 24.27 -0.20
CA VAL A 495 3.54 23.18 -1.17
C VAL A 495 2.65 23.70 -2.30
N PRO A 496 3.23 24.22 -3.39
CA PRO A 496 2.45 24.73 -4.52
C PRO A 496 1.50 23.66 -5.07
N LEU A 497 0.22 23.99 -5.15
CA LEU A 497 -0.82 23.11 -5.70
C LEU A 497 -1.18 23.61 -7.11
N VAL A 498 -1.08 22.72 -8.11
CA VAL A 498 -1.27 23.09 -9.53
C VAL A 498 -2.40 22.25 -10.10
N ASP A 499 -3.49 22.89 -10.55
CA ASP A 499 -4.50 22.21 -11.38
C ASP A 499 -3.91 22.01 -12.78
N VAL A 500 -3.63 20.75 -13.11
CA VAL A 500 -3.04 20.36 -14.40
C VAL A 500 -4.05 19.76 -15.36
N THR A 501 -5.34 19.72 -14.98
CA THR A 501 -6.39 19.05 -15.75
C THR A 501 -6.48 19.56 -17.19
N GLY A 502 -6.32 20.87 -17.40
CA GLY A 502 -6.38 21.49 -18.73
C GLY A 502 -5.19 21.19 -19.63
N GLN A 503 -4.14 20.54 -19.10
CA GLN A 503 -2.92 20.16 -19.82
C GLN A 503 -2.92 18.67 -20.21
N LEU A 504 -3.90 17.89 -19.76
CA LEU A 504 -4.00 16.43 -19.97
C LEU A 504 -4.69 16.04 -21.27
#